data_AF-A0A968T501-F1
#
_entry.id   AF-A0A968T501-F1
#
_cell.length_a   1.000
_cell.length_b   1.000
_cell.length_c   1.000
_cell.angle_alpha   90.00
_cell.angle_beta   90.00
_cell.angle_gamma   90.00
#
_symmetry.space_group_name_H-M   'P 1'
#
loop_
_entity.id
_entity.type
_entity.pdbx_description
1 polymer ?
#
loop_
_entity_poly.entity_id
_entity_poly.type
_entity_poly.pdbx_seq_one_letter_code
_entity_poly.pdbx_strand_id
1 'polypeptide(L)'
;AVITDVPTDGFSLPYQYSLALGFVLYSFIGLWFFRKILLEYFSDKLTAIILVIIVLGTNFLQYATVKNLEQTNALFNLLAIITWFTIKWHKKQKLRYLIFISLSCSLMVLVKPSEIFCYLIPLLWGVFNRSSLQEKIRLLVQNKKQLILQHLQD
;
A
#
# COMPACT_ATOMS: atom_id res chain seq x y z
N ALA A 1 -17.90 -5.71 -25.72
CA ALA A 1 -17.52 -5.33 -27.10
C ALA A 1 -17.90 -6.44 -28.07
N VAL A 2 -17.06 -7.46 -28.24
CA VAL A 2 -17.29 -8.56 -29.21
C VAL A 2 -18.42 -9.51 -28.80
N ILE A 3 -18.69 -9.65 -27.50
CA ILE A 3 -19.69 -10.61 -26.98
C ILE A 3 -21.01 -9.92 -26.56
N THR A 4 -20.97 -8.62 -26.26
CA THR A 4 -22.08 -7.91 -25.59
C THR A 4 -22.65 -6.72 -26.37
N ASP A 5 -22.12 -6.42 -27.56
CA ASP A 5 -22.58 -5.36 -28.47
C ASP A 5 -22.77 -3.96 -27.84
N VAL A 6 -22.02 -3.67 -26.77
CA VAL A 6 -22.01 -2.36 -26.08
C VAL A 6 -20.84 -1.49 -26.52
N PRO A 7 -21.00 -0.14 -26.48
CA PRO A 7 -19.95 0.81 -26.82
C PRO A 7 -18.64 0.57 -26.06
N THR A 8 -17.52 0.67 -26.77
CA THR A 8 -16.15 0.54 -26.24
C THR A 8 -15.52 1.90 -25.95
N ASP A 9 -16.32 2.79 -25.40
CA ASP A 9 -15.94 4.16 -25.04
C ASP A 9 -15.39 4.27 -23.61
N GLY A 10 -15.42 3.17 -22.83
CA GLY A 10 -15.04 3.15 -21.42
C GLY A 10 -16.14 3.59 -20.46
N PHE A 11 -17.31 3.95 -20.97
CA PHE A 11 -18.45 4.44 -20.18
C PHE A 11 -19.64 3.48 -20.19
N SER A 12 -19.64 2.44 -21.04
CA SER A 12 -20.69 1.42 -21.01
C SER A 12 -20.74 0.65 -19.67
N LEU A 13 -21.92 0.11 -19.34
CA LEU A 13 -22.19 -0.54 -18.05
C LEU A 13 -21.13 -1.58 -17.62
N PRO A 14 -20.59 -2.46 -18.50
CA PRO A 14 -19.56 -3.41 -18.09
C PRO A 14 -18.28 -2.75 -17.56
N TYR A 15 -17.88 -1.60 -18.09
CA TYR A 15 -16.73 -0.85 -17.58
C TYR A 15 -17.03 -0.29 -16.20
N GLN A 16 -18.22 0.29 -16.00
CA GLN A 16 -18.63 0.83 -14.71
C GLN A 16 -18.67 -0.24 -13.61
N TYR A 17 -19.25 -1.42 -13.91
CA TYR A 17 -19.25 -2.55 -12.97
C TYR A 17 -17.84 -3.07 -12.69
N SER A 18 -16.99 -3.19 -13.71
CA SER A 18 -15.61 -3.66 -13.53
C SER A 18 -14.80 -2.70 -12.65
N LEU A 19 -15.00 -1.39 -12.84
CA LEU A 19 -14.39 -0.35 -12.01
C LEU A 19 -14.89 -0.43 -10.57
N ALA A 20 -16.21 -0.49 -10.36
CA ALA A 20 -16.80 -0.62 -9.02
C ALA A 20 -16.26 -1.87 -8.29
N LEU A 21 -16.21 -3.01 -8.98
CA LEU A 21 -15.66 -4.25 -8.42
C LEU A 21 -14.18 -4.10 -8.06
N GLY A 22 -13.36 -3.50 -8.92
CA GLY A 22 -11.95 -3.24 -8.65
C GLY A 22 -11.73 -2.38 -7.39
N PHE A 23 -12.56 -1.36 -7.21
CA PHE A 23 -12.50 -0.48 -6.04
C PHE A 23 -12.85 -1.21 -4.74
N VAL A 24 -13.91 -2.03 -4.77
CA VAL A 24 -14.29 -2.87 -3.64
C VAL A 24 -13.14 -3.83 -3.28
N LEU A 25 -12.52 -4.47 -4.28
CA LEU A 25 -11.37 -5.35 -4.08
C LEU A 25 -10.19 -4.61 -3.45
N TYR A 26 -9.81 -3.43 -3.95
CA TYR A 26 -8.71 -2.64 -3.38
C TYR A 26 -8.98 -2.21 -1.95
N SER A 27 -10.22 -1.82 -1.64
CA SER A 27 -10.63 -1.45 -0.28
C SER A 27 -10.49 -2.63 0.69
N PHE A 28 -10.93 -3.83 0.30
CA PHE A 28 -10.76 -5.02 1.13
C PHE A 28 -9.29 -5.44 1.30
N ILE A 29 -8.49 -5.38 0.24
CA ILE A 29 -7.05 -5.69 0.31
C ILE A 29 -6.36 -4.68 1.25
N GLY A 30 -6.67 -3.40 1.11
CA GLY A 30 -6.13 -2.34 1.96
C GLY A 30 -6.48 -2.56 3.43
N LEU A 31 -7.75 -2.83 3.75
CA LEU A 31 -8.19 -3.14 5.10
C LEU A 31 -7.54 -4.40 5.67
N TRP A 32 -7.31 -5.41 4.84
CA TRP A 32 -6.63 -6.64 5.26
C TRP A 32 -5.16 -6.39 5.64
N PHE A 33 -4.42 -5.63 4.84
CA PHE A 33 -3.05 -5.23 5.20
C PHE A 33 -3.03 -4.28 6.40
N PHE A 34 -3.99 -3.37 6.49
CA PHE A 34 -4.12 -2.48 7.63
C PHE A 34 -4.40 -3.24 8.94
N ARG A 35 -5.28 -4.25 8.91
CA ARG A 35 -5.48 -5.18 10.04
C ARG A 35 -4.17 -5.80 10.48
N LYS A 36 -3.38 -6.31 9.54
CA LYS A 36 -2.09 -6.94 9.84
C LYS A 36 -1.13 -5.96 10.51
N ILE A 37 -1.09 -4.70 10.06
CA ILE A 37 -0.28 -3.65 10.69
C ILE A 37 -0.74 -3.43 12.13
N LEU A 38 -2.05 -3.26 12.37
CA LEU A 38 -2.59 -3.03 13.71
C LEU A 38 -2.25 -4.17 14.68
N LEU A 39 -2.31 -5.43 14.22
CA LEU A 39 -1.97 -6.60 15.03
C LEU A 39 -0.48 -6.68 15.42
N GLU A 40 0.41 -5.89 14.81
CA GLU A 40 1.80 -5.79 15.26
C GLU A 40 1.95 -4.91 16.52
N TYR A 41 0.92 -4.14 16.86
CA TYR A 41 0.95 -3.14 17.95
C TYR A 41 -0.19 -3.27 18.97
N PHE A 42 -1.32 -3.87 18.58
CA PHE A 42 -2.53 -3.94 19.39
C PHE A 42 -3.09 -5.35 19.48
N SER A 43 -3.94 -5.59 20.49
CA SER A 43 -4.70 -6.84 20.59
C SER A 43 -5.75 -6.97 19.48
N ASP A 44 -6.20 -8.20 19.21
CA ASP A 44 -7.19 -8.46 18.15
C ASP A 44 -8.51 -7.72 18.40
N LYS A 45 -8.96 -7.64 19.66
CA LYS A 45 -10.17 -6.88 20.03
C LYS A 45 -10.02 -5.38 19.72
N LEU A 46 -8.90 -4.77 20.10
CA LEU A 46 -8.65 -3.35 19.78
C LEU A 46 -8.52 -3.13 18.28
N THR A 47 -7.84 -4.05 17.58
CA THR A 47 -7.73 -4.00 16.12
C THR A 47 -9.10 -4.02 15.44
N ALA A 48 -10.01 -4.90 15.86
CA ALA A 48 -11.36 -4.97 15.31
C ALA A 48 -12.14 -3.67 15.56
N ILE A 49 -12.06 -3.11 16.78
CA ILE A 49 -12.71 -1.84 17.12
C ILE A 49 -12.16 -0.70 16.25
N ILE A 50 -10.83 -0.58 16.12
CA ILE A 50 -10.18 0.44 15.29
C ILE A 50 -10.61 0.32 13.83
N LEU A 51 -10.68 -0.90 13.28
CA LEU A 51 -11.13 -1.12 11.90
C LEU A 51 -12.57 -0.65 11.69
N VAL A 52 -13.47 -0.97 12.63
CA VAL A 52 -14.86 -0.51 12.57
C VAL A 52 -14.94 1.01 12.62
N ILE A 53 -14.19 1.65 13.51
CA ILE A 53 -14.12 3.11 13.63
C ILE A 53 -13.56 3.74 12.35
N ILE A 54 -12.53 3.15 11.72
CA ILE A 54 -11.99 3.66 10.47
C ILE A 54 -13.01 3.55 9.34
N VAL A 55 -13.67 2.41 9.20
CA VAL A 55 -14.63 2.16 8.11
C VAL A 55 -15.88 3.03 8.26
N LEU A 56 -16.44 3.13 9.47
CA LEU A 56 -17.71 3.82 9.73
C LEU A 56 -17.54 5.28 10.18
N GLY A 57 -16.45 5.59 10.89
CA GLY A 57 -16.19 6.90 11.47
C GLY A 57 -15.34 7.82 10.58
N THR A 58 -14.94 7.36 9.40
CA THR A 58 -14.30 8.21 8.38
C THR A 58 -15.08 8.17 7.07
N ASN A 59 -14.63 8.94 6.08
CA ASN A 59 -15.19 8.93 4.73
C ASN A 59 -14.83 7.67 3.92
N PHE A 60 -14.23 6.64 4.54
CA PHE A 60 -13.81 5.41 3.86
C PHE A 60 -14.95 4.74 3.08
N LEU A 61 -16.12 4.54 3.72
CA LEU A 61 -17.27 3.96 3.03
C LEU A 61 -17.76 4.81 1.86
N GLN A 62 -17.74 6.14 2.01
CA GLN A 62 -18.16 7.05 0.97
C GLN A 62 -17.27 6.92 -0.28
N TYR A 63 -15.95 6.85 -0.10
CA TYR A 63 -14.98 6.60 -1.17
C TYR A 63 -15.05 5.16 -1.71
N ALA A 64 -15.53 4.20 -0.91
CA ALA A 64 -15.68 2.81 -1.33
C ALA A 64 -16.96 2.52 -2.15
N THR A 65 -18.02 3.33 -2.02
CA THR A 65 -19.35 2.93 -2.51
C THR A 65 -20.14 3.99 -3.28
N VAL A 66 -20.16 5.26 -2.84
CA VAL A 66 -21.21 6.21 -3.27
C VAL A 66 -20.68 7.32 -4.19
N LYS A 67 -19.43 7.75 -4.01
CA LYS A 67 -18.92 8.93 -4.72
C LYS A 67 -17.48 8.73 -5.15
N ASN A 68 -17.28 8.85 -6.46
CA ASN A 68 -16.01 8.99 -7.13
C ASN A 68 -15.16 7.72 -7.03
N LEU A 69 -14.87 7.14 -8.19
CA LEU A 69 -13.75 6.22 -8.39
C LEU A 69 -12.42 6.97 -8.13
N GLU A 70 -12.28 7.49 -6.92
CA GLU A 70 -11.25 8.41 -6.51
C GLU A 70 -10.02 7.60 -6.12
N GLN A 71 -8.87 8.11 -6.54
CA GLN A 71 -7.58 7.45 -6.32
C GLN A 71 -7.31 7.13 -4.84
N THR A 72 -7.98 7.80 -3.91
CA THR A 72 -7.90 7.63 -2.45
C THR A 72 -7.98 6.17 -1.99
N ASN A 73 -8.86 5.32 -2.55
CA ASN A 73 -8.90 3.90 -2.15
C ASN A 73 -7.66 3.13 -2.60
N ALA A 74 -7.21 3.38 -3.83
CA ALA A 74 -6.00 2.76 -4.37
C ALA A 74 -4.76 3.23 -3.60
N LEU A 75 -4.69 4.53 -3.28
CA LEU A 75 -3.61 5.13 -2.48
C LEU A 75 -3.59 4.54 -1.06
N PHE A 76 -4.73 4.42 -0.38
CA PHE A 76 -4.81 3.78 0.94
C PHE A 76 -4.32 2.32 0.88
N ASN A 77 -4.78 1.55 -0.11
CA ASN A 77 -4.36 0.17 -0.30
C ASN A 77 -2.83 0.07 -0.50
N LEU A 78 -2.27 0.85 -1.42
CA LEU A 78 -0.83 0.86 -1.70
C LEU A 78 -0.02 1.29 -0.47
N LEU A 79 -0.48 2.31 0.25
CA LEU A 79 0.17 2.78 1.47
C LEU A 79 0.17 1.71 2.57
N ALA A 80 -0.93 0.98 2.74
CA ALA A 80 -1.01 -0.15 3.67
C ALA A 80 -0.05 -1.28 3.28
N ILE A 81 0.06 -1.60 1.99
CA ILE A 81 1.01 -2.60 1.47
C ILE A 81 2.46 -2.17 1.72
N ILE A 82 2.81 -0.92 1.35
CA ILE A 82 4.14 -0.34 1.57
C ILE A 82 4.51 -0.42 3.05
N THR A 83 3.61 0.00 3.93
CA THR A 83 3.84 0.02 5.38
C THR A 83 4.00 -1.39 5.94
N TRP A 84 3.14 -2.33 5.56
CA TRP A 84 3.23 -3.71 6.01
C TRP A 84 4.54 -4.38 5.61
N PHE A 85 4.94 -4.26 4.34
CA PHE A 85 6.19 -4.85 3.88
C PHE A 85 7.40 -4.10 4.43
N THR A 86 7.29 -2.82 4.70
CA THR A 86 8.31 -2.06 5.45
C THR A 86 8.53 -2.70 6.81
N ILE A 87 7.47 -2.95 7.59
CA ILE A 87 7.58 -3.62 8.90
C ILE A 87 8.24 -5.00 8.76
N LYS A 88 7.80 -5.81 7.79
CA LYS A 88 8.35 -7.16 7.59
C LYS A 88 9.80 -7.15 7.13
N TRP A 89 10.20 -6.18 6.31
CA TRP A 89 11.59 -6.02 5.89
C TRP A 89 12.48 -5.63 7.07
N HIS A 90 12.04 -4.72 7.95
CA HIS A 90 12.82 -4.39 9.15
C HIS A 90 13.02 -5.59 10.08
N LYS A 91 12.02 -6.48 10.19
CA LYS A 91 12.09 -7.68 11.04
C LYS A 91 12.92 -8.82 10.44
N LYS A 92 12.89 -9.01 9.12
CA LYS A 92 13.44 -10.22 8.46
C LYS A 92 14.46 -9.97 7.35
N GLN A 93 14.62 -8.72 6.90
CA GLN A 93 15.60 -8.26 5.91
C GLN A 93 15.67 -9.11 4.63
N LYS A 94 14.51 -9.56 4.12
CA LYS A 94 14.41 -10.35 2.88
C LYS A 94 14.19 -9.48 1.65
N LEU A 95 14.91 -9.76 0.56
CA LEU A 95 14.82 -9.04 -0.72
C LEU A 95 13.40 -8.97 -1.28
N ARG A 96 12.63 -10.06 -1.20
CA ARG A 96 11.24 -10.10 -1.68
C ARG A 96 10.38 -8.96 -1.12
N TYR A 97 10.62 -8.52 0.11
CA TYR A 97 9.85 -7.42 0.70
C TYR A 97 10.26 -6.07 0.12
N LEU A 98 11.55 -5.88 -0.21
CA LEU A 98 11.99 -4.69 -0.92
C LEU A 98 11.36 -4.59 -2.31
N ILE A 99 11.23 -5.72 -3.02
CA ILE A 99 10.55 -5.76 -4.33
C ILE A 99 9.09 -5.32 -4.19
N PHE A 100 8.36 -5.85 -3.20
CA PHE A 100 6.98 -5.41 -2.97
C PHE A 100 6.88 -3.93 -2.58
N ILE A 101 7.82 -3.43 -1.76
CA ILE A 101 7.88 -2.01 -1.38
C ILE A 101 8.12 -1.15 -2.62
N SER A 102 9.18 -1.41 -3.39
CA SER A 102 9.56 -0.59 -4.54
C SER A 102 8.49 -0.59 -5.62
N LEU A 103 7.93 -1.77 -5.95
CA LEU A 103 6.84 -1.89 -6.91
C LEU A 103 5.60 -1.09 -6.46
N SER A 104 5.24 -1.18 -5.19
CA SER A 104 4.07 -0.46 -4.65
C SER A 104 4.30 1.05 -4.61
N CYS A 105 5.51 1.51 -4.22
CA CYS A 105 5.87 2.93 -4.24
C CYS A 105 5.84 3.48 -5.67
N SER A 106 6.46 2.79 -6.63
CA SER A 106 6.44 3.20 -8.03
C SER A 106 5.01 3.26 -8.59
N LEU A 107 4.18 2.27 -8.27
CA LEU A 107 2.78 2.27 -8.67
C LEU A 107 2.00 3.42 -8.02
N MET A 108 2.26 3.74 -6.75
CA MET A 108 1.63 4.87 -6.05
C MET A 108 1.98 6.21 -6.72
N VAL A 109 3.24 6.41 -7.10
CA VAL A 109 3.70 7.60 -7.84
C VAL A 109 3.09 7.69 -9.24
N LEU A 110 2.92 6.55 -9.93
CA LEU A 110 2.23 6.52 -11.23
C LEU A 110 0.75 6.89 -11.10
N VAL A 111 0.07 6.44 -10.04
CA VAL A 111 -1.32 6.83 -9.76
C VAL A 111 -1.40 8.33 -9.47
N LYS A 112 -0.49 8.84 -8.65
CA LYS A 112 -0.46 10.25 -8.27
C LYS A 112 0.96 10.71 -7.95
N PRO A 113 1.61 11.52 -8.83
CA PRO A 113 3.01 11.93 -8.64
C PRO A 113 3.30 12.69 -7.34
N SER A 114 2.31 13.37 -6.77
CA SER A 114 2.46 14.06 -5.47
C SER A 114 2.76 13.13 -4.30
N GLU A 115 2.51 11.82 -4.45
CA GLU A 115 2.72 10.80 -3.41
C GLU A 115 4.15 10.23 -3.41
N ILE A 116 5.11 10.88 -4.09
CA ILE A 116 6.52 10.48 -4.09
C ILE A 116 7.13 10.38 -2.69
N PHE A 117 6.56 11.09 -1.71
CA PHE A 117 6.97 11.00 -0.31
C PHE A 117 6.71 9.63 0.32
N CYS A 118 5.96 8.73 -0.34
CA CYS A 118 5.80 7.34 0.13
C CYS A 118 7.14 6.60 0.29
N TYR A 119 8.18 6.96 -0.48
CA TYR A 119 9.53 6.40 -0.31
C TYR A 119 10.16 6.75 1.06
N LEU A 120 9.72 7.82 1.71
CA LEU A 120 10.20 8.18 3.04
C LEU A 120 9.78 7.16 4.10
N ILE A 121 8.67 6.44 3.90
CA ILE A 121 8.16 5.45 4.86
C ILE A 121 9.21 4.36 5.10
N PRO A 122 9.66 3.58 4.10
CA PRO A 122 10.70 2.58 4.32
C PRO A 122 12.05 3.17 4.72
N LEU A 123 12.37 4.41 4.30
CA LEU A 123 13.65 5.07 4.58
C LEU A 123 13.75 5.61 6.02
N LEU A 124 12.66 6.09 6.59
CA LEU A 124 12.61 6.70 7.93
C LEU A 124 11.92 5.82 8.97
N TRP A 125 11.47 4.63 8.59
CA TRP A 125 10.83 3.70 9.53
C TRP A 125 11.74 3.40 10.74
N GLY A 126 11.21 3.64 11.95
CA GLY A 126 11.89 3.36 13.22
C GLY A 126 12.98 4.38 13.61
N VAL A 127 13.06 5.54 12.96
CA VAL A 127 14.01 6.60 13.30
C VAL A 127 13.36 7.63 14.21
N PHE A 128 13.86 7.76 15.44
CA PHE A 128 13.31 8.68 16.46
C PHE A 128 14.35 9.66 17.02
N ASN A 129 15.64 9.40 16.81
CA ASN A 129 16.75 10.15 17.38
C ASN A 129 18.03 9.93 16.56
N ARG A 130 19.11 10.64 16.92
CA ARG A 130 20.39 10.55 16.19
C ARG A 130 21.01 9.15 16.22
N SER A 131 20.83 8.39 17.30
CA SER A 131 21.35 7.02 17.40
C SER A 131 20.60 6.05 16.48
N SER A 132 19.27 6.07 16.48
CA SER A 132 18.45 5.26 15.56
C SER A 132 18.69 5.62 14.09
N LEU A 133 19.02 6.87 13.77
CA LEU A 133 19.44 7.25 12.42
C LEU A 133 20.77 6.59 12.02
N GLN A 134 21.76 6.54 12.93
CA GLN A 134 23.04 5.86 12.66
C GLN A 134 22.83 4.35 12.47
N GLU A 135 21.99 3.72 13.28
CA GLU A 135 21.61 2.31 13.13
C GLU A 135 20.93 2.05 11.78
N LYS A 136 20.03 2.95 11.36
CA LYS A 136 19.35 2.89 10.08
C LYS A 136 20.33 2.99 8.90
N ILE A 137 21.27 3.93 8.95
CA ILE A 137 22.32 4.06 7.93
C ILE A 137 23.16 2.79 7.88
N ARG A 138 23.54 2.23 9.05
CA ARG A 138 24.30 0.98 9.12
C ARG A 138 23.54 -0.20 8.50
N LEU A 139 22.25 -0.32 8.78
CA LEU A 139 21.37 -1.36 8.21
C LEU A 139 21.28 -1.24 6.69
N LEU A 140 21.13 -0.02 6.17
CA LEU A 140 21.11 0.23 4.72
C LEU A 140 22.45 -0.09 4.06
N VAL A 141 23.57 0.28 4.71
CA VAL A 141 24.93 -0.02 4.22
C VAL A 141 25.19 -1.52 4.18
N GLN A 142 24.81 -2.26 5.22
CA GLN A 142 24.97 -3.72 5.29
C GLN A 142 24.14 -4.44 4.23
N ASN A 143 22.93 -3.94 3.95
CA ASN A 143 22.04 -4.51 2.94
C ASN A 143 22.25 -3.91 1.54
N LYS A 144 23.31 -3.13 1.29
CA LYS A 144 23.63 -2.57 -0.05
C LYS A 144 23.71 -3.65 -1.12
N LYS A 145 24.18 -4.86 -0.80
CA LYS A 145 24.21 -5.98 -1.76
C LYS A 145 22.81 -6.35 -2.25
N GLN A 146 21.79 -6.28 -1.40
CA GLN A 146 20.39 -6.52 -1.79
C GLN A 146 19.84 -5.42 -2.71
N LEU A 147 20.36 -4.19 -2.61
CA LEU A 147 20.00 -3.05 -3.48
C LEU A 147 20.75 -3.11 -4.82
N ILE A 148 21.99 -3.61 -4.84
CA ILE A 148 22.86 -3.65 -6.02
C ILE A 148 22.59 -4.88 -6.90
N LEU A 149 22.11 -5.99 -6.32
CA LEU A 149 21.77 -7.22 -7.06
C LEU A 149 20.62 -7.05 -8.07
N GLN A 150 20.02 -5.87 -8.18
CA GLN A 150 19.13 -5.49 -9.28
C GLN A 150 19.85 -5.16 -10.60
N HIS A 151 21.19 -5.20 -10.65
CA HIS A 151 21.97 -4.88 -11.86
C HIS A 151 22.93 -5.99 -12.32
N LEU A 152 23.03 -7.12 -11.60
CA LEU A 152 24.09 -8.12 -11.86
C LEU A 152 23.65 -9.59 -11.74
N GLN A 153 22.35 -9.88 -11.77
CA GLN A 153 21.88 -11.24 -12.04
C GLN A 153 20.83 -11.19 -13.15
N ASP A 154 21.37 -11.37 -14.35
CA ASP A 154 20.79 -11.66 -15.67
C ASP A 154 20.15 -10.51 -16.47
#